data_AF-A0A235F929-F1
#
_entry.id   AF-A0A235F929-F1
#
_cell.length_a   1.000
_cell.length_b   1.000
_cell.length_c   1.000
_cell.angle_alpha   90.00
_cell.angle_beta   90.00
_cell.angle_gamma   90.00
#
_symmetry.space_group_name_H-M   'P 1'
#
loop_
_entity.id
_entity.type
_entity.pdbx_description
1 polymer ?
#
loop_
_entity_poly.entity_id
_entity_poly.type
_entity_poly.pdbx_seq_one_letter_code
_entity_poly.pdbx_strand_id
1 'polypeptide(L)'
;MKKFIFWSWILLSLTISTFVCLSSKPIRDEYFPSLLDYINSAFFLAGGAVMISSLSCIIFICFKNKRIKVALISVLVIIMAFYFVHVFQSMFSLYILIVEASFILFTVSSVHFFLTYFIGKTTLKISLIKE
;
A
#
# COMPACT_ATOMS: atom_id res chain seq x y z
N MET A 1 -1.60 -19.36 19.42
CA MET A 1 -2.48 -19.31 18.22
C MET A 1 -2.83 -17.90 17.76
N LYS A 2 -3.44 -17.02 18.57
CA LYS A 2 -3.93 -15.72 18.08
C LYS A 2 -2.87 -14.83 17.41
N LYS A 3 -1.64 -14.77 17.94
CA LYS A 3 -0.53 -14.03 17.28
C LYS A 3 -0.21 -14.53 15.87
N PHE A 4 -0.34 -15.85 15.64
CA PHE A 4 -0.07 -16.46 14.34
C PHE A 4 -1.09 -15.97 13.31
N ILE A 5 -2.37 -15.85 13.68
CA ILE A 5 -3.43 -15.35 12.78
C ILE A 5 -3.10 -13.95 12.24
N PHE A 6 -2.62 -13.05 13.09
CA PHE A 6 -2.21 -11.70 12.65
C PHE A 6 -1.02 -11.74 11.69
N TRP A 7 0.03 -12.49 12.02
CA TRP A 7 1.21 -12.57 11.15
C TRP A 7 0.91 -13.28 9.83
N SER A 8 0.06 -14.31 9.84
CA SER A 8 -0.46 -14.94 8.62
C SER A 8 -1.29 -13.98 7.79
N TRP A 9 -2.12 -13.14 8.40
CA TRP A 9 -2.86 -12.08 7.70
C TRP A 9 -1.92 -11.09 7.00
N ILE A 10 -0.90 -10.60 7.72
CA ILE A 10 0.10 -9.68 7.16
C ILE A 10 0.87 -10.34 6.01
N LEU A 11 1.32 -11.59 6.20
CA LEU A 11 2.04 -12.31 5.17
C LEU A 11 1.18 -12.51 3.92
N LEU A 12 -0.06 -12.97 4.10
CA LEU A 12 -1.01 -13.17 3.02
C LEU A 12 -1.28 -11.85 2.27
N SER A 13 -1.48 -10.75 3.01
CA SER A 13 -1.72 -9.43 2.43
C SER A 13 -0.53 -8.98 1.58
N LEU A 14 0.70 -9.16 2.08
CA LEU A 14 1.93 -8.85 1.33
C LEU A 14 2.10 -9.72 0.08
N THR A 15 1.80 -11.02 0.17
CA THR A 15 1.90 -11.93 -0.98
C THR A 15 0.89 -11.56 -2.06
N ILE A 16 -0.38 -11.34 -1.69
CA ILE A 16 -1.43 -10.95 -2.62
C ILE A 16 -1.13 -9.58 -3.23
N SER A 17 -0.74 -8.60 -2.42
CA SER A 17 -0.43 -7.26 -2.92
C SER A 17 0.72 -7.27 -3.91
N THR A 18 1.77 -8.06 -3.64
CA THR A 18 2.92 -8.19 -4.54
C THR A 18 2.49 -8.85 -5.85
N PHE A 19 1.68 -9.90 -5.79
CA PHE A 19 1.13 -10.55 -6.98
C PHE A 19 0.32 -9.56 -7.83
N VAL A 20 -0.59 -8.80 -7.22
CA VAL A 20 -1.38 -7.77 -7.92
C VAL A 20 -0.48 -6.73 -8.58
N CYS A 21 0.51 -6.18 -7.87
CA CYS A 21 1.45 -5.22 -8.45
C CYS A 21 2.23 -5.78 -9.64
N LEU A 22 2.63 -7.06 -9.58
CA LEU A 22 3.36 -7.70 -10.67
C LEU A 22 2.48 -7.96 -11.89
N SER A 23 1.24 -8.41 -11.68
CA SER A 23 0.28 -8.69 -12.75
C SER A 23 -0.26 -7.42 -13.42
N SER A 24 -0.28 -6.29 -12.71
CA SER A 24 -0.78 -5.01 -13.21
C SER A 24 0.29 -4.08 -13.76
N LYS A 25 1.52 -4.58 -14.00
CA LYS A 25 2.53 -3.78 -14.69
C LYS A 25 2.07 -3.48 -16.12
N PRO A 26 2.31 -2.26 -16.62
CA PRO A 26 1.98 -1.92 -17.99
C PRO A 26 2.82 -2.73 -18.99
N ILE A 27 2.19 -3.21 -20.06
CA ILE A 27 2.83 -3.97 -21.14
C ILE A 27 2.50 -3.30 -22.48
N ARG A 28 2.94 -2.06 -22.72
CA ARG A 28 2.71 -1.39 -24.02
C ARG A 28 3.75 -0.33 -24.37
N ASP A 29 3.94 -0.18 -25.68
CA ASP A 29 4.76 0.84 -26.38
C ASP A 29 3.91 1.96 -27.03
N GLU A 30 2.60 2.02 -26.77
CA GLU A 30 1.66 2.95 -27.42
C GLU A 30 1.54 4.31 -26.70
N TYR A 31 1.27 5.37 -27.47
CA TYR A 31 1.32 6.77 -27.02
C TYR A 31 0.06 7.26 -26.26
N PHE A 32 -1.07 6.54 -26.33
CA PHE A 32 -2.32 6.92 -25.66
C PHE A 32 -2.82 5.81 -24.72
N PRO A 33 -3.25 6.14 -23.48
CA PRO A 33 -3.70 5.16 -22.53
C PRO A 33 -5.08 4.60 -22.90
N SER A 34 -5.19 3.28 -22.93
CA SER A 34 -6.45 2.57 -23.08
C SER A 34 -7.17 2.44 -21.74
N LEU A 35 -8.46 2.07 -21.76
CA LEU A 35 -9.22 1.77 -20.53
C LEU A 35 -8.53 0.69 -19.67
N LEU A 36 -7.87 -0.29 -20.31
CA LEU A 36 -7.14 -1.34 -19.61
C LEU A 36 -5.95 -0.79 -18.83
N ASP A 37 -5.28 0.26 -19.35
CA ASP A 37 -4.14 0.87 -18.68
C ASP A 37 -4.58 1.61 -17.40
N TYR A 38 -5.73 2.30 -17.44
CA TYR A 38 -6.34 2.90 -16.24
C TYR A 38 -6.75 1.84 -15.20
N ILE A 39 -7.22 0.68 -15.66
CA ILE A 39 -7.56 -0.43 -14.76
C ILE A 39 -6.29 -0.99 -14.12
N ASN A 40 -5.22 -1.16 -14.91
CA ASN A 40 -3.95 -1.66 -14.43
C ASN A 40 -3.25 -0.68 -13.48
N SER A 41 -3.27 0.63 -13.76
CA SER A 41 -2.73 1.64 -12.84
C SER A 41 -3.47 1.62 -11.50
N ALA A 42 -4.80 1.51 -11.53
CA ALA A 42 -5.61 1.44 -10.33
C ALA A 42 -5.33 0.17 -9.51
N PHE A 43 -5.24 -0.99 -10.16
CA PHE A 43 -4.90 -2.24 -9.47
C PHE A 43 -3.48 -2.23 -8.91
N PHE A 44 -2.52 -1.71 -9.66
CA PHE A 44 -1.14 -1.55 -9.20
C PHE A 44 -1.07 -0.67 -7.94
N LEU A 45 -1.76 0.47 -7.94
CA LEU A 45 -1.84 1.34 -6.78
C LEU A 45 -2.58 0.69 -5.60
N ALA A 46 -3.66 -0.05 -5.85
CA ALA A 46 -4.37 -0.78 -4.81
C ALA A 46 -3.49 -1.85 -4.15
N GLY A 47 -2.72 -2.60 -4.94
CA GLY A 47 -1.70 -3.51 -4.44
C GLY A 47 -0.66 -2.78 -3.60
N GLY A 48 -0.09 -1.69 -4.13
CA GLY A 48 0.88 -0.86 -3.41
C GLY A 48 0.36 -0.31 -2.10
N ALA A 49 -0.90 0.12 -2.06
CA ALA A 49 -1.58 0.62 -0.88
C ALA A 49 -1.68 -0.45 0.23
N VAL A 50 -2.11 -1.67 -0.12
CA VAL A 50 -2.16 -2.80 0.81
C VAL A 50 -0.76 -3.15 1.33
N MET A 51 0.25 -3.11 0.46
CA MET A 51 1.65 -3.35 0.82
C MET A 51 2.17 -2.32 1.82
N ILE A 52 2.01 -1.02 1.53
CA ILE A 52 2.42 0.07 2.44
C ILE A 52 1.68 -0.03 3.77
N SER A 53 0.37 -0.28 3.74
CA SER A 53 -0.45 -0.42 4.93
C SER A 53 0.05 -1.57 5.82
N SER A 54 0.35 -2.73 5.22
CA SER A 54 0.92 -3.88 5.92
C SER A 54 2.28 -3.57 6.54
N LEU A 55 3.19 -2.94 5.77
CA LEU A 55 4.50 -2.52 6.27
C LEU A 55 4.39 -1.47 7.38
N SER A 56 3.44 -0.55 7.26
CA SER A 56 3.16 0.46 8.29
C SER A 56 2.73 -0.21 9.59
N CYS A 57 1.86 -1.23 9.54
CA CYS A 57 1.50 -2.00 10.73
C CYS A 57 2.71 -2.69 11.37
N ILE A 58 3.61 -3.27 10.57
CA ILE A 58 4.86 -3.86 11.10
C ILE A 58 5.71 -2.79 11.78
N ILE A 59 5.93 -1.63 11.13
CA ILE A 59 6.68 -0.50 11.71
C ILE A 59 6.07 -0.05 13.03
N PHE A 60 4.74 0.07 13.07
CA PHE A 60 4.02 0.49 14.27
C PHE A 60 4.22 -0.46 15.45
N ILE A 61 4.37 -1.76 15.20
CA ILE A 61 4.61 -2.80 16.20
C ILE A 61 6.08 -2.86 16.61
N CYS A 62 7.01 -2.80 15.64
CA CYS A 62 8.43 -3.02 15.88
C CYS A 62 9.14 -1.79 16.47
N PHE A 63 8.70 -0.58 16.14
CA PHE A 63 9.32 0.64 16.64
C PHE A 63 8.53 1.22 17.81
N LYS A 64 9.22 1.86 18.76
CA LYS A 64 8.56 2.58 19.86
C LYS A 64 8.48 4.09 19.60
N ASN A 65 9.53 4.67 19.00
CA ASN A 65 9.62 6.10 18.77
C ASN A 65 8.64 6.59 17.68
N LYS A 66 7.69 7.45 18.05
CA LYS A 66 6.69 8.04 17.14
C LYS A 66 7.29 8.77 15.96
N ARG A 67 8.37 9.55 16.16
CA ARG A 67 9.01 10.30 15.06
C ARG A 67 9.61 9.37 14.01
N ILE A 68 10.24 8.29 14.46
CA ILE A 68 10.80 7.26 13.58
C ILE A 68 9.69 6.54 12.80
N LYS A 69 8.56 6.22 13.45
CA LYS A 69 7.40 5.61 12.77
C LYS A 69 6.89 6.47 11.63
N VAL A 70 6.61 7.74 11.92
CA VAL A 70 6.07 8.68 10.93
C VAL A 70 7.08 8.84 9.79
N ALA A 71 8.37 9.03 10.10
CA ALA A 71 9.40 9.16 9.08
C ALA A 71 9.47 7.93 8.15
N LEU A 72 9.50 6.72 8.70
CA LEU A 72 9.56 5.49 7.90
C LEU A 72 8.31 5.29 7.03
N ILE A 73 7.12 5.58 7.56
CA ILE A 73 5.87 5.48 6.80
C ILE A 73 5.84 6.52 5.68
N SER A 74 6.23 7.76 5.96
CA SER A 74 6.33 8.81 4.95
C SER A 74 7.30 8.43 3.83
N VAL A 75 8.46 7.86 4.18
CA VAL A 75 9.44 7.37 3.19
C VAL A 75 8.83 6.26 2.33
N LEU A 76 8.10 5.30 2.91
CA LEU A 76 7.44 4.23 2.14
C LEU A 76 6.41 4.79 1.15
N VAL A 77 5.58 5.75 1.57
CA VAL A 77 4.58 6.39 0.70
C VAL A 77 5.27 7.13 -0.45
N ILE A 78 6.32 7.89 -0.15
CA ILE A 78 7.09 8.64 -1.15
C ILE A 78 7.72 7.69 -2.17
N ILE A 79 8.40 6.63 -1.71
CA ILE A 79 9.03 5.65 -2.58
C ILE A 79 8.00 5.00 -3.51
N MET A 80 6.83 4.61 -2.99
CA MET A 80 5.78 4.02 -3.81
C MET A 80 5.22 5.01 -4.84
N ALA A 81 4.99 6.27 -4.46
CA ALA A 81 4.51 7.29 -5.37
C ALA A 81 5.52 7.54 -6.51
N PHE A 82 6.82 7.66 -6.19
CA PHE A 82 7.87 7.78 -7.20
C PHE A 82 7.93 6.55 -8.10
N TYR A 83 7.82 5.35 -7.53
CA TYR A 83 7.83 4.11 -8.31
C TYR A 83 6.63 4.04 -9.25
N PHE A 84 5.43 4.40 -8.78
CA PHE A 84 4.23 4.46 -9.60
C PHE A 84 4.39 5.45 -10.75
N VAL A 85 4.82 6.68 -10.46
CA VAL A 85 5.05 7.69 -11.51
C VAL A 85 6.08 7.16 -12.51
N HIS A 86 7.20 6.58 -12.04
CA HIS A 86 8.22 6.04 -12.94
C HIS A 86 7.70 4.93 -13.85
N VAL A 87 6.84 4.05 -13.33
CA VAL A 87 6.27 2.92 -14.09
C VAL A 87 5.25 3.39 -15.13
N PHE A 88 4.51 4.47 -14.86
CA PHE A 88 3.36 4.89 -15.68
C PHE A 88 3.52 6.29 -16.33
N GLN A 89 4.67 6.96 -16.18
CA GLN A 89 4.91 8.33 -16.68
C GLN A 89 4.77 8.48 -18.19
N SER A 90 5.04 7.43 -18.97
CA SER A 90 4.89 7.45 -20.43
C SER A 90 3.43 7.34 -20.88
N MET A 91 2.52 6.95 -19.99
CA MET A 91 1.13 6.61 -20.32
C MET A 91 0.14 7.69 -19.90
N PHE A 92 0.41 8.39 -18.80
CA PHE A 92 -0.51 9.37 -18.24
C PHE A 92 0.21 10.69 -17.96
N SER A 93 -0.55 11.79 -18.01
CA SER A 93 -0.04 13.06 -17.53
C SER A 93 0.29 12.98 -16.04
N LEU A 94 1.34 13.70 -15.62
CA LEU A 94 1.79 13.73 -14.24
C LEU A 94 0.69 14.17 -13.26
N TYR A 95 -0.21 15.06 -13.69
CA TYR A 95 -1.38 15.45 -12.90
C TYR A 95 -2.32 14.28 -12.61
N ILE A 96 -2.66 13.48 -13.63
CA ILE A 96 -3.51 12.30 -13.48
C ILE A 96 -2.86 11.29 -12.53
N LEU A 97 -1.56 11.03 -12.71
CA LEU A 97 -0.81 10.10 -11.85
C LEU A 97 -0.84 10.53 -10.38
N ILE A 98 -0.63 11.82 -10.10
CA ILE A 98 -0.64 12.33 -8.72
C ILE A 98 -2.03 12.21 -8.10
N VAL A 99 -3.08 12.60 -8.83
CA VAL A 99 -4.46 12.54 -8.34
C VAL A 99 -4.86 11.09 -8.07
N GLU A 100 -4.58 10.18 -9.00
CA GLU A 100 -4.89 8.77 -8.89
C GLU A 100 -4.13 8.11 -7.73
N ALA A 101 -2.81 8.34 -7.65
CA ALA A 101 -1.99 7.82 -6.56
C ALA A 101 -2.48 8.34 -5.21
N SER A 102 -2.77 9.63 -5.09
CA SER A 102 -3.24 10.22 -3.83
C SER A 102 -4.58 9.63 -3.40
N PHE A 103 -5.52 9.50 -4.32
CA PHE A 103 -6.85 8.97 -4.02
C PHE A 103 -6.83 7.49 -3.64
N ILE A 104 -6.18 6.65 -4.47
CA ILE A 104 -6.18 5.19 -4.26
C ILE A 104 -5.30 4.82 -3.06
N LEU A 105 -4.10 5.40 -2.94
CA LEU A 105 -3.24 5.11 -1.78
C LEU A 105 -3.95 5.50 -0.48
N PHE A 106 -4.60 6.66 -0.43
CA PHE A 106 -5.28 7.09 0.79
C PHE A 106 -6.48 6.19 1.14
N THR A 107 -7.36 5.93 0.17
CA THR A 107 -8.59 5.17 0.41
C THR A 107 -8.30 3.70 0.73
N VAL A 108 -7.56 3.00 -0.12
CA VAL A 108 -7.28 1.57 0.04
C VAL A 108 -6.38 1.31 1.25
N SER A 109 -5.34 2.14 1.47
CA SER A 109 -4.46 1.96 2.63
C SER A 109 -5.23 2.16 3.93
N SER A 110 -6.14 3.13 4.00
CA SER A 110 -6.97 3.39 5.18
C SER A 110 -7.87 2.20 5.49
N VAL A 111 -8.61 1.68 4.50
CA VAL A 111 -9.49 0.52 4.67
C VAL A 111 -8.69 -0.70 5.15
N HIS A 112 -7.58 -1.01 4.47
CA HIS A 112 -6.72 -2.13 4.85
C HIS A 112 -6.10 -1.95 6.25
N PHE A 113 -5.71 -0.72 6.60
CA PHE A 113 -5.14 -0.42 7.91
C PHE A 113 -6.17 -0.63 9.02
N PHE A 114 -7.41 -0.17 8.83
CA PHE A 114 -8.49 -0.39 9.79
C PHE A 114 -8.81 -1.88 9.97
N LEU A 115 -8.90 -2.64 8.88
CA LEU A 115 -9.10 -4.10 8.95
C LEU A 115 -7.97 -4.78 9.74
N THR A 116 -6.73 -4.44 9.39
CA THR A 116 -5.54 -4.98 10.06
C THR A 116 -5.49 -4.58 11.53
N TYR A 117 -5.94 -3.36 11.86
CA TYR A 117 -6.09 -2.89 13.23
C TYR A 117 -7.10 -3.73 14.01
N PHE A 118 -8.29 -3.98 13.46
CA PHE A 118 -9.32 -4.80 14.13
C PHE A 118 -8.82 -6.22 14.37
N ILE A 119 -8.13 -6.82 13.40
CA ILE A 119 -7.49 -8.13 13.55
C ILE A 119 -6.41 -8.06 14.64
N GLY A 120 -5.55 -7.04 14.64
CA GLY A 120 -4.50 -6.86 15.65
C GLY A 120 -5.05 -6.66 17.07
N LYS A 121 -6.13 -5.90 17.22
CA LYS A 121 -6.81 -5.67 18.50
C LYS A 121 -7.38 -6.97 19.08
N THR A 122 -8.05 -7.77 18.24
CA THR A 122 -8.68 -9.05 18.66
C THR A 122 -7.66 -10.15 18.94
N THR A 123 -6.55 -10.19 18.20
CA THR A 123 -5.57 -11.28 18.25
C THR A 123 -4.37 -11.02 19.16
N LEU A 124 -3.83 -9.81 19.13
CA LEU A 124 -2.60 -9.44 19.82
C LEU A 124 -2.83 -8.53 21.04
N LYS A 125 -4.09 -8.11 21.31
CA LYS A 125 -4.40 -7.02 22.27
C LYS A 125 -3.52 -5.79 22.02
N ILE A 126 -3.23 -5.48 20.76
CA ILE A 126 -2.44 -4.29 20.41
C ILE A 126 -3.22 -3.05 20.86
N SER A 127 -2.74 -2.36 21.89
CA SER A 127 -3.11 -0.98 22.17
C SER A 127 -2.18 -0.08 21.37
N LEU A 128 -2.56 0.27 20.14
CA LEU A 128 -1.85 1.29 19.35
C LEU A 128 -1.91 2.70 19.97
N ILE A 129 -2.66 2.84 21.06
CA ILE A 129 -2.82 4.05 21.86
C ILE A 129 -2.44 3.68 23.31
N LYS A 130 -1.15 3.53 23.57
CA LYS A 130 -0.57 3.90 24.87
C LYS A 130 0.64 4.77 24.55
N GLU A 131 0.66 5.90 25.22
CA GLU A 131 1.30 7.18 24.88
C GLU A 131 2.76 7.13 24.44
#